data_AF-A0A520GTT4-F1
#
_entry.id   AF-A0A520GTT4-F1
#
_cell.length_a   1.000
_cell.length_b   1.000
_cell.length_c   1.000
_cell.angle_alpha   90.00
_cell.angle_beta   90.00
_cell.angle_gamma   90.00
#
_symmetry.space_group_name_H-M   'P 1'
#
loop_
_entity.id
_entity.type
_entity.pdbx_description
1 polymer ?
#
loop_
_entity_poly.entity_id
_entity_poly.type
_entity_poly.pdbx_seq_one_letter_code
_entity_poly.pdbx_strand_id
1 'polypeptide(L)'
;MTGDIAALAVRCGRSTIEQLEGASVDLGEASDMLGHAMAALRGHFAAALATTRATDATECRRHLEAAMVALQAEDALTQMLDDLQRRTQQMADVLRYVVTPRGDAAAAGPLGAGWAGRDELLARLRLAMVAMDAGIVRPGPVPRERADAGTVELF
;
A
#
# COMPACT_ATOMS: atom_id res chain seq x y z
N MET A 1 -25.22 -13.82 -21.27
CA MET A 1 -23.95 -14.56 -21.42
C MET A 1 -22.79 -13.70 -21.93
N THR A 2 -22.72 -13.23 -23.18
CA THR A 2 -21.63 -12.31 -23.61
C THR A 2 -21.66 -10.96 -22.86
N GLY A 3 -22.86 -10.48 -22.51
CA GLY A 3 -23.04 -9.31 -21.64
C GLY A 3 -22.48 -9.49 -20.22
N ASP A 4 -22.42 -10.72 -19.70
CA ASP A 4 -21.95 -10.99 -18.34
C ASP A 4 -20.42 -10.92 -18.26
N ILE A 5 -19.72 -11.40 -19.28
CA ILE A 5 -18.26 -11.30 -19.39
C ILE A 5 -17.84 -9.84 -19.54
N ALA A 6 -18.51 -9.08 -20.41
CA ALA A 6 -18.22 -7.66 -20.59
C ALA A 6 -18.50 -6.86 -19.31
N ALA A 7 -19.62 -7.12 -18.62
CA ALA A 7 -19.94 -6.47 -17.35
C ALA A 7 -18.91 -6.79 -16.25
N LEU A 8 -18.48 -8.05 -16.15
CA LEU A 8 -17.45 -8.46 -15.19
C LEU A 8 -16.07 -7.87 -15.51
N ALA A 9 -15.69 -7.79 -16.79
CA ALA A 9 -14.45 -7.15 -17.21
C ALA A 9 -14.45 -5.65 -16.89
N VAL A 10 -15.55 -4.95 -17.16
CA VAL A 10 -15.72 -3.54 -16.81
C VAL A 10 -15.65 -3.33 -15.29
N ARG A 11 -16.32 -4.19 -14.52
CA ARG A 11 -16.28 -4.13 -13.05
C ARG A 11 -14.88 -4.41 -12.50
N CYS A 12 -14.19 -5.39 -13.06
CA CYS A 12 -12.81 -5.71 -12.71
C CYS A 12 -11.89 -4.52 -12.97
N GLY A 13 -11.94 -3.94 -14.18
CA GLY A 13 -11.16 -2.76 -14.52
C GLY A 13 -11.45 -1.54 -13.63
N ARG A 14 -12.72 -1.32 -13.28
CA ARG A 14 -13.10 -0.24 -12.35
C ARG A 14 -12.52 -0.47 -10.95
N SER A 15 -12.63 -1.69 -10.42
CA SER A 15 -12.06 -2.02 -9.11
C SER A 15 -10.55 -1.86 -9.10
N THR A 16 -9.85 -2.23 -10.18
CA THR A 16 -8.41 -1.98 -10.31
C THR A 16 -8.08 -0.48 -10.28
N ILE A 17 -8.84 0.35 -10.99
CA ILE A 17 -8.64 1.81 -11.00
C ILE A 17 -8.86 2.40 -9.60
N GLU A 18 -9.97 2.04 -8.94
CA GLU A 18 -10.28 2.49 -7.58
C GLU A 18 -9.15 2.14 -6.59
N GLN A 19 -8.54 0.96 -6.75
CA GLN A 19 -7.42 0.53 -5.92
C GLN A 19 -6.11 1.28 -6.22
N LEU A 20 -5.85 1.63 -7.48
CA LEU A 20 -4.70 2.46 -7.88
C LEU A 20 -4.86 3.90 -7.36
N GLU A 21 -6.07 4.46 -7.44
CA GLU A 21 -6.38 5.78 -6.87
C GLU A 21 -6.20 5.77 -5.35
N GLY A 22 -6.70 4.75 -4.65
CA GLY A 22 -6.47 4.58 -3.21
C GLY A 22 -4.98 4.46 -2.86
N ALA A 23 -4.21 3.67 -3.61
CA ALA A 23 -2.77 3.57 -3.45
C ALA A 23 -2.03 4.91 -3.65
N SER A 24 -2.48 5.73 -4.60
CA SER A 24 -1.91 7.06 -4.81
C SER A 24 -2.17 7.99 -3.63
N VAL A 25 -3.33 7.87 -2.98
CA VAL A 25 -3.65 8.63 -1.75
C VAL A 25 -2.76 8.16 -0.59
N ASP A 26 -2.65 6.85 -0.37
CA ASP A 26 -1.77 6.26 0.66
C ASP A 26 -0.32 6.76 0.51
N LEU A 27 0.18 6.82 -0.74
CA LEU A 27 1.52 7.35 -1.05
C LEU A 27 1.65 8.84 -0.76
N GLY A 28 0.61 9.63 -1.02
CA GLY A 28 0.58 11.05 -0.67
C GLY A 28 0.71 11.26 0.83
N GLU A 29 -0.08 10.52 1.62
CA GLU A 29 0.00 10.57 3.08
C GLU A 29 1.37 10.14 3.62
N ALA A 30 1.95 9.08 3.04
CA ALA A 30 3.31 8.63 3.36
C ALA A 30 4.35 9.73 3.06
N SER A 31 4.25 10.39 1.90
CA SER A 31 5.14 11.48 1.51
C SER A 31 5.05 12.67 2.48
N ASP A 32 3.84 13.03 2.90
CA ASP A 32 3.64 14.10 3.88
C ASP A 32 4.23 13.74 5.25
N MET A 33 4.07 12.49 5.69
CA MET A 33 4.67 12.00 6.93
C MET A 33 6.20 12.08 6.89
N LEU A 34 6.81 11.66 5.79
CA LEU A 34 8.26 11.80 5.57
C LEU A 34 8.69 13.26 5.57
N GLY A 35 7.93 14.14 4.92
CA GLY A 35 8.20 15.57 4.90
C GLY A 35 8.24 16.18 6.29
N HIS A 36 7.26 15.85 7.13
CA HIS A 36 7.21 16.29 8.53
C HIS A 36 8.35 15.72 9.37
N ALA A 37 8.65 14.42 9.25
CA ALA A 37 9.75 13.78 9.97
C ALA A 37 11.11 14.40 9.61
N MET A 38 11.36 14.64 8.32
CA MET A 38 12.59 15.29 7.85
C MET A 38 12.72 16.74 8.32
N ALA A 39 11.60 17.47 8.40
CA ALA A 39 11.60 18.82 8.96
C ALA A 39 11.91 18.81 10.46
N ALA A 40 11.32 17.88 11.23
CA ALA A 40 11.59 17.71 12.65
C ALA A 40 13.06 17.32 12.91
N LEU A 41 13.61 16.38 12.14
CA LEU A 41 15.02 15.99 12.21
C LEU A 41 15.96 17.18 12.01
N ARG A 42 15.74 17.96 10.95
CA ARG A 42 16.53 19.17 10.69
C ARG A 42 16.44 20.16 11.84
N GLY A 43 15.25 20.36 12.40
CA GLY A 43 15.02 21.23 13.55
C GLY A 43 15.80 20.77 14.79
N HIS A 44 15.70 19.49 15.14
CA HIS A 44 16.37 18.93 16.31
C HIS A 44 17.89 18.89 16.16
N PHE A 45 18.42 18.54 14.98
CA PHE A 45 19.86 18.60 14.75
C PHE A 45 20.40 20.04 14.79
N ALA A 46 19.67 21.02 14.23
CA ALA A 46 20.06 22.42 14.31
C ALA A 46 20.08 22.92 15.77
N ALA A 47 19.08 22.53 16.56
CA ALA A 47 19.02 22.87 17.99
C ALA A 47 20.13 22.19 18.82
N ALA A 48 20.40 20.91 18.58
CA ALA A 48 21.50 20.18 19.22
C ALA A 48 22.88 20.79 18.89
N LEU A 49 23.08 21.27 17.66
CA LEU A 49 24.31 21.95 17.24
C LEU A 49 24.48 23.32 17.91
N ALA A 50 23.38 23.99 18.24
CA ALA A 50 23.39 25.25 18.97
C ALA A 50 23.66 25.04 20.47
N THR A 51 23.09 24.01 21.08
CA THR A 51 23.24 23.72 22.52
C THR A 51 24.58 23.08 22.88
N THR A 52 25.19 22.32 21.98
CA THR A 52 26.58 21.86 22.12
C THR A 52 27.58 23.01 22.25
N ARG A 53 27.28 24.19 21.67
CA ARG A 53 28.08 25.41 21.86
C ARG A 53 27.80 26.12 23.19
N ALA A 54 26.65 25.84 23.81
CA ALA A 54 26.20 26.44 25.06
C ALA A 54 26.50 25.59 26.31
N THR A 55 27.22 24.46 26.17
CA THR A 55 27.55 23.52 27.27
C THR A 55 26.35 22.92 28.01
N ASP A 56 25.18 22.81 27.38
CA ASP A 56 24.03 22.09 27.95
C ASP A 56 23.89 20.67 27.34
N ALA A 57 24.47 19.69 28.04
CA ALA A 57 24.42 18.29 27.64
C ALA A 57 23.00 17.69 27.77
N THR A 58 22.16 18.22 28.65
CA THR A 58 20.81 17.68 28.88
C THR A 58 19.85 18.08 27.76
N GLU A 59 19.96 19.31 27.29
CA GLU A 59 19.17 19.82 26.17
C GLU A 59 19.60 19.19 24.84
N CYS A 60 20.90 18.99 24.63
CA CYS A 60 21.41 18.25 23.48
C CYS A 60 20.87 16.81 23.43
N ARG A 61 20.85 16.09 24.56
CA ARG A 61 20.29 14.73 24.64
C ARG A 61 18.80 14.70 24.30
N ARG A 62 18.00 15.64 24.80
CA ARG A 62 16.57 15.73 24.46
C ARG A 62 16.33 15.90 22.95
N HIS A 63 17.14 16.73 22.30
CA HIS A 63 17.04 16.90 20.85
C HIS A 63 17.46 15.64 20.07
N LEU A 64 18.45 14.89 20.55
CA LEU A 64 18.84 13.63 19.93
C LEU A 64 17.76 12.54 20.11
N GLU A 65 17.12 12.46 21.28
CA GLU A 65 15.99 11.55 21.52
C GLU A 65 14.80 11.87 20.60
N ALA A 66 14.46 13.16 20.45
CA ALA A 66 13.42 13.59 19.53
C ALA A 66 13.77 13.31 18.05
N ALA A 67 15.05 13.42 17.69
CA ALA A 67 15.52 13.02 16.36
C ALA A 67 15.41 11.50 16.16
N MET A 68 15.70 10.68 17.17
CA MET A 68 15.50 9.22 17.08
C MET A 68 14.02 8.86 16.85
N VAL A 69 13.09 9.52 17.54
CA VAL A 69 11.64 9.31 17.31
C VAL A 69 11.24 9.71 15.89
N ALA A 70 11.78 10.82 15.37
CA ALA A 70 11.52 11.23 14.00
C ALA A 70 12.11 10.25 12.96
N LEU A 71 13.22 9.57 13.28
CA LEU A 71 13.78 8.50 12.44
C LEU A 71 12.90 7.24 12.42
N GLN A 72 12.10 6.96 13.46
CA GLN A 72 11.16 5.82 13.45
C GLN A 72 10.04 5.99 12.41
N ALA A 73 9.84 7.19 11.87
CA ALA A 73 8.98 7.39 10.70
C ALA A 73 9.50 6.61 9.47
N GLU A 74 10.81 6.37 9.35
CA GLU A 74 11.40 5.55 8.28
C GLU A 74 10.90 4.10 8.32
N ASP A 75 10.81 3.51 9.51
CA ASP A 75 10.31 2.14 9.69
C ASP A 75 8.83 2.04 9.29
N ALA A 76 8.02 3.02 9.72
CA ALA A 76 6.61 3.10 9.34
C ALA A 76 6.43 3.26 7.82
N LEU A 77 7.25 4.09 7.18
CA LEU A 77 7.24 4.28 5.72
C LEU A 77 7.67 3.03 4.97
N THR A 78 8.70 2.34 5.46
CA THR A 78 9.16 1.08 4.89
C THR A 78 8.04 0.04 4.91
N GLN A 79 7.35 -0.08 6.05
CA GLN A 79 6.21 -0.99 6.17
C GLN A 79 5.06 -0.62 5.22
N MET A 80 4.72 0.66 5.09
CA MET A 80 3.70 1.13 4.14
C MET A 80 4.07 0.82 2.68
N LEU A 81 5.33 1.01 2.30
CA LEU A 81 5.84 0.73 0.96
C LEU A 81 5.84 -0.77 0.65
N ASP A 82 6.27 -1.61 1.60
CA ASP A 82 6.25 -3.07 1.46
C ASP A 82 4.81 -3.59 1.31
N ASP A 83 3.87 -3.07 2.08
CA ASP A 83 2.46 -3.44 1.99
C ASP A 83 1.86 -2.97 0.66
N LEU A 84 2.21 -1.78 0.18
CA LEU A 84 1.79 -1.30 -1.13
C LEU A 84 2.36 -2.15 -2.28
N GLN A 85 3.65 -2.49 -2.20
CA GLN A 85 4.30 -3.35 -3.19
C GLN A 85 3.63 -4.73 -3.24
N ARG A 86 3.37 -5.33 -2.07
CA ARG A 86 2.68 -6.61 -1.96
C ARG A 86 1.29 -6.57 -2.59
N ARG A 87 0.50 -5.55 -2.26
CA ARG A 87 -0.84 -5.32 -2.84
C ARG A 87 -0.79 -5.19 -4.35
N THR A 88 0.15 -4.38 -4.86
CA THR A 88 0.31 -4.14 -6.30
C THR A 88 0.70 -5.43 -7.04
N GLN A 89 1.60 -6.23 -6.46
CA GLN A 89 2.00 -7.51 -7.02
C GLN A 89 0.84 -8.52 -7.05
N GLN A 90 0.08 -8.63 -5.96
CA GLN A 90 -1.10 -9.51 -5.89
C GLN A 90 -2.17 -9.10 -6.92
N MET A 91 -2.42 -7.80 -7.08
CA MET A 91 -3.31 -7.30 -8.14
C MET A 91 -2.80 -7.68 -9.54
N ALA A 92 -1.51 -7.50 -9.80
CA ALA A 92 -0.90 -7.88 -11.08
C ALA A 92 -1.03 -9.38 -11.34
N ASP A 93 -0.87 -10.23 -10.32
CA ASP A 93 -1.03 -11.67 -10.43
C ASP A 93 -2.49 -12.08 -10.73
N VAL A 94 -3.47 -11.42 -10.10
CA VAL A 94 -4.89 -11.61 -10.42
C VAL A 94 -5.19 -11.21 -11.87
N LEU A 95 -4.69 -10.07 -12.32
CA LEU A 95 -4.88 -9.61 -13.70
C LEU A 95 -4.22 -10.56 -14.71
N ARG A 96 -2.97 -10.98 -14.47
CA ARG A 96 -2.29 -12.02 -15.26
C ARG A 96 -3.10 -13.30 -15.29
N TYR A 97 -3.62 -13.73 -14.15
CA TYR A 97 -4.50 -14.87 -14.04
C TYR A 97 -5.84 -14.68 -14.75
N VAL A 98 -6.30 -13.48 -15.10
CA VAL A 98 -7.50 -13.28 -15.93
C VAL A 98 -7.17 -13.25 -17.42
N VAL A 99 -6.05 -12.64 -17.80
CA VAL A 99 -5.72 -12.39 -19.22
C VAL A 99 -4.94 -13.52 -19.89
N THR A 100 -4.24 -14.37 -19.14
CA THR A 100 -3.40 -15.44 -19.72
C THR A 100 -4.26 -16.53 -20.36
N PRO A 101 -4.23 -16.75 -21.69
CA PRO A 101 -5.02 -17.82 -22.29
C PRO A 101 -4.52 -19.19 -21.78
N ARG A 102 -5.40 -20.00 -21.16
CA ARG A 102 -5.07 -21.41 -20.87
C ARG A 102 -5.51 -22.23 -22.08
N GLY A 103 -4.54 -22.61 -22.88
CA GLY A 103 -4.76 -23.38 -24.10
C GLY A 103 -4.99 -24.85 -23.81
N ASP A 104 -6.22 -25.23 -23.46
CA ASP A 104 -6.74 -26.60 -23.64
C ASP A 104 -7.85 -26.65 -24.72
N ALA A 105 -8.10 -25.53 -25.41
CA ALA A 105 -9.08 -25.43 -26.49
C ALA A 105 -8.62 -26.12 -27.80
N ALA A 106 -7.39 -26.64 -27.87
CA ALA A 106 -6.86 -27.30 -29.07
C ALA A 106 -7.48 -28.69 -29.35
N ALA A 107 -8.17 -29.30 -28.39
CA ALA A 107 -8.80 -30.63 -28.54
C ALA A 107 -10.30 -30.59 -28.86
N ALA A 108 -10.97 -29.45 -28.73
CA ALA A 108 -12.40 -29.31 -29.00
C ALA A 108 -12.60 -28.67 -30.38
N GLY A 109 -13.29 -29.36 -31.30
CA GLY A 109 -13.58 -28.86 -32.64
C GLY A 109 -14.27 -27.47 -32.67
N PRO A 110 -14.43 -26.85 -33.85
CA PRO A 110 -14.74 -25.42 -34.04
C PRO A 110 -16.02 -24.90 -33.35
N LEU A 111 -16.90 -25.76 -32.86
CA LEU A 111 -18.11 -25.40 -32.12
C LEU A 111 -17.97 -25.54 -30.59
N GLY A 112 -16.98 -26.29 -30.08
CA GLY A 112 -16.77 -26.52 -28.64
C GLY A 112 -15.71 -25.61 -28.00
N ALA A 113 -14.70 -25.18 -28.76
CA ALA A 113 -13.63 -24.31 -28.28
C ALA A 113 -14.13 -22.91 -27.84
N GLY A 114 -15.18 -22.40 -28.47
CA GLY A 114 -15.71 -21.05 -28.21
C GLY A 114 -16.54 -20.92 -26.93
N TRP A 115 -17.19 -22.00 -26.48
CA TRP A 115 -18.02 -22.00 -25.26
C TRP A 115 -17.19 -22.36 -24.03
N ALA A 116 -16.34 -23.39 -24.13
CA ALA A 116 -15.42 -23.77 -23.04
C ALA A 116 -14.44 -22.64 -22.67
N GLY A 117 -13.92 -21.91 -23.66
CA GLY A 117 -13.08 -20.74 -23.40
C GLY A 117 -13.83 -19.55 -22.77
N ARG A 118 -15.14 -19.41 -23.01
CA ARG A 118 -15.97 -18.35 -22.43
C ARG A 118 -16.35 -18.64 -20.98
N ASP A 119 -16.74 -19.87 -20.68
CA ASP A 119 -17.10 -20.27 -19.32
C ASP A 119 -15.88 -20.24 -18.39
N GLU A 120 -14.70 -20.64 -18.89
CA GLU A 120 -13.43 -20.51 -18.17
C GLU A 120 -13.08 -19.03 -17.90
N LEU A 121 -13.20 -18.15 -18.90
CA LEU A 121 -12.98 -16.72 -18.72
C LEU A 121 -13.95 -16.11 -17.70
N LEU A 122 -15.22 -16.51 -17.75
CA LEU A 122 -16.25 -16.07 -16.80
C LEU A 122 -15.90 -16.53 -15.37
N ALA A 123 -15.46 -17.78 -15.19
CA ALA A 123 -15.04 -18.31 -13.90
C ALA A 123 -13.83 -17.55 -13.33
N ARG A 124 -12.84 -17.25 -14.18
CA ARG A 124 -11.64 -16.49 -13.80
C ARG A 124 -11.96 -15.05 -13.40
N LEU A 125 -12.84 -14.38 -14.15
CA LEU A 125 -13.30 -13.04 -13.80
C LEU A 125 -14.06 -13.02 -12.48
N ARG A 126 -14.91 -14.03 -12.21
CA ARG A 126 -15.60 -14.15 -10.92
C ARG A 126 -14.63 -14.39 -9.77
N LEU A 127 -13.64 -15.24 -9.97
CA LEU A 127 -12.61 -15.53 -8.95
C LEU A 127 -11.75 -14.30 -8.67
N ALA A 128 -11.37 -13.54 -9.71
CA ALA A 128 -10.68 -12.27 -9.58
C ALA A 128 -11.50 -11.24 -8.79
N MET A 129 -12.80 -11.13 -9.08
CA MET A 129 -13.70 -10.25 -8.32
C MET A 129 -13.77 -10.65 -6.84
N VAL A 130 -13.87 -11.93 -6.52
CA VAL A 130 -13.86 -12.41 -5.13
C VAL A 130 -12.52 -12.10 -4.45
N ALA A 131 -11.40 -12.28 -5.13
CA ALA A 131 -10.08 -11.96 -4.58
C ALA A 131 -9.91 -10.45 -4.31
N MET A 132 -10.43 -9.59 -5.18
CA MET A 132 -10.43 -8.14 -5.00
C MET A 132 -11.40 -7.70 -3.90
N ASP A 133 -12.62 -8.27 -3.84
CA ASP A 133 -13.64 -7.95 -2.84
C ASP A 133 -13.25 -8.45 -1.43
N ALA A 134 -12.53 -9.56 -1.32
CA ALA A 134 -12.10 -10.16 -0.04
C ALA A 134 -11.03 -9.34 0.71
N GLY A 135 -10.62 -8.18 0.19
CA GLY A 135 -9.71 -7.30 0.90
C GLY A 135 -8.28 -7.84 0.99
N ILE A 136 -7.89 -8.76 0.10
CA ILE A 136 -6.47 -9.07 -0.16
C ILE A 136 -5.70 -7.79 -0.55
N VAL A 137 -6.43 -6.70 -0.86
CA VAL A 137 -5.91 -5.37 -1.20
C VAL A 137 -6.35 -4.24 -0.24
N ARG A 138 -7.05 -4.54 0.86
CA ARG A 138 -7.40 -3.51 1.85
C ARG A 138 -6.25 -3.30 2.85
N PRO A 139 -5.90 -2.04 3.19
CA PRO A 139 -4.92 -1.80 4.23
C PRO A 139 -5.48 -2.27 5.57
N GLY A 140 -4.67 -3.03 6.31
CA GLY A 140 -4.89 -3.18 7.75
C GLY A 140 -4.71 -1.83 8.43
N PRO A 141 -5.36 -1.58 9.58
CA PRO A 141 -5.15 -0.34 10.32
C PRO A 141 -3.66 -0.23 10.68
N VAL A 142 -2.99 0.80 10.16
CA VAL A 142 -1.66 1.16 10.63
C VAL A 142 -1.82 1.55 12.11
N PRO A 143 -1.04 0.97 13.03
CA PRO A 143 -1.03 1.42 14.42
C PRO A 143 -0.64 2.89 14.42
N ARG A 144 -1.62 3.78 14.56
CA ARG A 144 -1.39 5.18 14.88
C ARG A 144 -1.04 5.22 16.35
N GLU A 145 0.21 4.94 16.70
CA GLU A 145 0.73 5.50 17.95
C GLU A 145 0.65 7.01 17.79
N ARG A 146 -0.38 7.60 18.42
CA ARG A 146 -0.38 9.03 18.67
C ARG A 146 0.91 9.30 19.40
N ALA A 147 1.81 10.05 18.77
CA ALA A 147 2.73 10.91 19.48
C ALA A 147 1.90 11.98 20.20
N ASP A 148 1.09 11.57 21.19
CA ASP A 148 0.68 12.48 22.23
C ASP A 148 1.97 12.80 22.97
N ALA A 149 2.42 14.04 22.82
CA ALA A 149 3.42 14.66 23.64
C ALA A 149 2.92 14.64 25.09
N GLY A 150 3.03 13.48 25.73
CA GLY A 150 2.80 13.31 27.14
C GLY A 150 3.88 14.06 27.88
N THR A 151 3.48 15.14 28.54
CA THR A 151 4.22 15.80 29.60
C THR A 151 4.85 14.73 30.49
N VAL A 152 6.17 14.57 30.42
CA VAL A 152 6.91 13.72 31.35
C VAL A 152 6.90 14.46 32.69
N GLU A 153 5.96 14.12 33.56
CA GLU A 153 6.08 14.46 34.98
C GLU A 153 7.26 13.65 35.55
N LEU A 154 8.23 14.40 36.06
CA LEU A 154 9.43 13.90 36.70
C LEU A 154 9.06 13.34 38.08
N PHE A 155 9.38 12.06 38.32
CA PHE A 155 9.70 11.54 39.64
C PHE A 155 11.18 11.14 39.65
#